data_AF-A0A1I8BXY7-F1
#
_entry.id   AF-A0A1I8BXY7-F1
#
_cell.length_a   1.000
_cell.length_b   1.000
_cell.length_c   1.000
_cell.angle_alpha   90.00
_cell.angle_beta   90.00
_cell.angle_gamma   90.00
#
_symmetry.space_group_name_H-M   'P 1'
#
loop_
_entity.id
_entity.type
_entity.pdbx_description
1 polymer ?
#
loop_
_entity_poly.entity_id
_entity_poly.type
_entity_poly.pdbx_seq_one_letter_code
_entity_poly.pdbx_strand_id
1 'polypeptide(L)'
;MMDSKALEKLLKAQQVQFEQMMERMLQPNNVKVHEADLYTKLSGLISEFEFNALRGMTFESWFSKYSSYFEIEGKELPESVKVRLLVSKLGPEEYAQF
;
A
#
# COMPACT_ATOMS: atom_id res chain seq x y z
N MET A 1 -39.25 23.67 31.89
CA MET A 1 -39.69 23.08 30.60
C MET A 1 -38.48 23.07 29.68
N MET A 2 -38.08 21.93 29.11
CA MET A 2 -37.00 21.92 28.12
C MET A 2 -37.45 22.73 26.90
N ASP A 3 -36.63 23.72 26.51
CA ASP A 3 -36.90 24.63 25.40
C ASP A 3 -37.00 23.84 24.09
N SER A 4 -38.13 23.96 23.37
CA SER A 4 -38.41 23.21 22.14
C SER A 4 -37.32 23.39 21.08
N LYS A 5 -36.64 24.55 21.07
CA LYS A 5 -35.49 24.80 20.18
C LYS A 5 -34.26 23.97 20.54
N ALA A 6 -34.05 23.67 21.82
CA ALA A 6 -32.93 22.85 22.26
C ALA A 6 -33.11 21.39 21.83
N LEU A 7 -34.34 20.88 21.87
CA LEU A 7 -34.67 19.54 21.40
C LEU A 7 -34.52 19.41 19.87
N GLU A 8 -34.98 20.41 19.12
CA GLU A 8 -34.82 20.42 17.65
C GLU A 8 -33.35 20.47 17.24
N LYS A 9 -32.53 21.25 17.96
CA LYS A 9 -31.09 21.35 17.71
C LYS A 9 -30.37 20.03 18.00
N LEU A 10 -30.79 19.30 19.04
CA LEU A 10 -30.25 17.98 19.37
C LEU A 10 -30.58 16.95 18.29
N LEU A 11 -31.82 16.94 17.79
CA LEU A 11 -32.25 16.04 16.71
C LEU A 11 -31.48 16.30 15.42
N LYS A 12 -31.30 17.57 15.02
CA LYS A 12 -30.47 17.92 13.85
C LYS A 12 -29.02 17.52 14.02
N ALA A 13 -28.45 17.70 15.22
CA ALA A 13 -27.07 17.29 15.49
C ALA A 13 -26.89 15.77 15.36
N GLN A 14 -27.86 14.98 15.83
CA GLN A 14 -27.84 13.52 15.67
C GLN A 14 -27.97 13.10 14.20
N GLN A 15 -28.82 13.77 13.41
CA GLN A 15 -28.98 13.50 11.98
C GLN A 15 -27.69 13.78 11.20
N VAL A 16 -27.08 14.94 11.44
CA VAL A 16 -25.80 15.32 10.79
C VAL A 16 -24.67 14.35 11.17
N GLN A 17 -24.61 13.89 12.43
CA GLN A 17 -23.64 12.87 12.83
C GLN A 17 -23.83 11.55 12.08
N PHE A 18 -25.09 11.14 11.86
CA PHE A 18 -25.39 9.91 11.13
C PHE A 18 -25.01 10.03 9.65
N GLU A 19 -25.32 11.16 9.02
CA GLU A 19 -24.94 11.46 7.63
C GLU A 19 -23.42 11.47 7.45
N GLN A 20 -22.67 12.12 8.35
CA GLN A 20 -21.20 12.13 8.31
C GLN A 20 -20.58 10.74 8.51
N MET A 21 -21.18 9.91 9.36
CA MET A 21 -20.72 8.54 9.57
C MET A 21 -20.96 7.66 8.34
N MET A 22 -22.14 7.78 7.71
CA MET A 22 -22.43 7.09 6.46
C MET A 22 -21.52 7.57 5.33
N GLU A 23 -21.28 8.87 5.21
CA GLU A 23 -20.38 9.43 4.21
C GLU A 23 -18.96 8.88 4.35
N ARG A 24 -18.43 8.74 5.59
CA ARG A 24 -17.13 8.08 5.83
C ARG A 24 -17.11 6.59 5.50
N MET A 25 -18.23 5.88 5.68
CA MET A 25 -18.34 4.46 5.32
C MET A 25 -18.47 4.24 3.80
N LEU A 26 -19.03 5.23 3.10
CA LEU A 26 -19.15 5.25 1.65
C LEU A 26 -17.90 5.82 0.96
N GLN A 27 -16.95 6.39 1.71
CA GLN A 27 -15.67 6.79 1.14
C GLN A 27 -14.95 5.55 0.60
N PRO A 28 -14.69 5.48 -0.72
CA PRO A 28 -14.06 4.33 -1.31
C PRO A 28 -12.60 4.26 -0.85
N ASN A 29 -12.34 3.41 0.13
CA ASN A 29 -10.99 2.93 0.46
C ASN A 29 -10.40 2.04 -0.66
N ASN A 30 -11.09 1.91 -1.80
CA ASN A 30 -10.73 1.07 -2.94
C ASN A 30 -9.29 1.28 -3.43
N VAL A 31 -8.75 2.51 -3.34
CA VAL A 31 -7.37 2.79 -3.76
C VAL A 31 -6.35 2.07 -2.86
N LYS A 32 -6.56 2.06 -1.54
CA LYS A 32 -5.67 1.40 -0.59
C LYS A 32 -5.78 -0.12 -0.64
N VAL A 33 -6.98 -0.64 -0.88
CA VAL A 33 -7.21 -2.08 -1.07
C VAL A 33 -6.50 -2.55 -2.35
N HIS A 34 -6.65 -1.81 -3.45
CA HIS A 34 -5.99 -2.12 -4.72
C HIS A 34 -4.46 -2.07 -4.63
N GLU A 35 -3.89 -1.07 -3.93
CA GLU A 35 -2.44 -0.97 -3.70
C GLU A 35 -1.91 -2.18 -2.93
N ALA A 36 -2.60 -2.59 -1.85
CA ALA A 36 -2.20 -3.73 -1.02
C ALA A 36 -2.28 -5.06 -1.78
N ASP A 37 -3.32 -5.25 -2.58
CA ASP A 37 -3.50 -6.43 -3.43
C ASP A 37 -2.41 -6.51 -4.50
N LEU A 38 -2.14 -5.39 -5.18
CA LEU A 38 -1.08 -5.30 -6.19
C LEU A 38 0.30 -5.55 -5.57
N TYR A 39 0.60 -4.95 -4.41
CA TYR A 39 1.83 -5.19 -3.67
C TYR A 39 2.01 -6.66 -3.34
N THR A 40 0.97 -7.30 -2.79
CA THR A 40 1.02 -8.72 -2.40
C THR A 40 1.25 -9.62 -3.61
N LYS A 41 0.56 -9.35 -4.72
CA LYS A 41 0.75 -10.06 -5.99
C LYS A 41 2.19 -9.95 -6.50
N LEU A 42 2.72 -8.73 -6.63
CA LEU A 42 4.07 -8.50 -7.15
C LEU A 42 5.14 -9.09 -6.22
N SER A 43 4.93 -8.98 -4.91
CA SER A 43 5.81 -9.62 -3.91
C SER A 43 5.87 -11.14 -4.11
N GLY A 44 4.77 -11.81 -4.45
CA GLY A 44 4.78 -13.24 -4.73
C GLY A 44 5.53 -13.64 -6.01
N LEU A 45 5.66 -12.73 -6.98
CA LEU A 45 6.29 -13.00 -8.28
C LEU A 45 7.80 -12.73 -8.29
N ILE A 46 8.26 -11.84 -7.42
CA ILE A 46 9.66 -11.44 -7.32
C ILE A 46 10.35 -12.33 -6.29
N SER A 47 11.39 -13.04 -6.75
CA SER A 47 12.21 -13.89 -5.88
C SER A 47 13.16 -13.04 -5.04
N GLU A 48 13.56 -13.55 -3.88
CA GLU A 48 14.59 -12.93 -3.05
C GLU A 48 15.91 -12.79 -3.81
N PHE A 49 16.64 -11.72 -3.52
CA PHE A 49 17.96 -11.44 -4.01
C PHE A 49 19.00 -11.96 -3.01
N GLU A 50 19.87 -12.84 -3.50
CA GLU A 50 21.04 -13.34 -2.78
C GLU A 50 22.25 -13.11 -3.68
N PHE A 51 23.26 -12.39 -3.17
CA PHE A 51 24.44 -12.09 -3.95
C PHE A 51 25.30 -13.35 -4.13
N ASN A 52 25.68 -13.63 -5.39
CA ASN A 52 26.59 -14.73 -5.68
C ASN A 52 27.51 -14.38 -6.84
N ALA A 53 28.72 -13.95 -6.51
CA ALA A 53 29.75 -13.58 -7.49
C ALA A 53 30.11 -14.75 -8.43
N LEU A 54 30.19 -15.98 -7.93
CA LEU A 54 30.59 -17.16 -8.70
C LEU A 54 29.56 -17.54 -9.76
N ARG A 55 28.28 -17.27 -9.48
CA ARG A 55 27.16 -17.56 -10.39
C ARG A 55 26.71 -16.33 -11.19
N GLY A 56 27.39 -15.19 -11.05
CA GLY A 56 27.02 -13.94 -11.71
C GLY A 56 25.67 -13.37 -11.23
N MET A 57 25.22 -13.76 -10.02
CA MET A 57 24.00 -13.22 -9.42
C MET A 57 24.37 -11.92 -8.71
N THR A 58 24.30 -10.82 -9.46
CA THR A 58 24.48 -9.45 -8.97
C THR A 58 23.11 -8.80 -8.81
N PHE A 59 23.06 -7.69 -8.08
CA PHE A 59 21.83 -6.92 -7.97
C PHE A 59 21.32 -6.48 -9.35
N GLU A 60 22.22 -6.08 -10.25
CA GLU A 60 21.88 -5.68 -11.61
C GLU A 60 21.24 -6.82 -12.41
N SER A 61 21.82 -8.03 -12.37
CA SER A 61 21.27 -9.17 -13.11
C SER A 61 19.94 -9.65 -12.53
N TRP A 62 19.79 -9.59 -11.20
CA TRP A 62 18.51 -9.85 -10.52
C TRP A 62 17.47 -8.79 -10.87
N PHE A 63 17.78 -7.50 -10.73
CA PHE A 63 16.84 -6.42 -10.98
C PHE A 63 16.41 -6.39 -12.45
N SER A 64 17.33 -6.59 -13.39
CA SER A 64 17.00 -6.67 -14.82
C SER A 64 15.99 -7.78 -15.14
N LYS A 65 15.95 -8.87 -14.36
CA LYS A 65 14.98 -9.96 -14.54
C LYS A 65 13.58 -9.56 -14.05
N TYR A 66 13.50 -8.71 -13.02
CA TYR A 66 12.26 -8.34 -12.35
C TYR A 66 11.82 -6.88 -12.62
N SER A 67 12.57 -6.09 -13.39
CA SER A 67 12.35 -4.65 -13.58
C SER A 67 10.95 -4.34 -14.12
N SER A 68 10.43 -5.17 -15.01
CA SER A 68 9.07 -5.04 -15.54
C SER A 68 7.98 -5.09 -14.45
N TYR A 69 8.20 -5.80 -13.34
CA TYR A 69 7.27 -5.83 -12.21
C TYR A 69 7.22 -4.48 -11.48
N PHE A 70 8.32 -3.73 -11.44
CA PHE A 70 8.37 -2.41 -10.81
C PHE A 70 7.93 -1.28 -11.75
N GLU A 71 8.34 -1.36 -13.02
CA GLU A 71 8.15 -0.29 -14.01
C GLU A 71 6.79 -0.38 -14.73
N ILE A 72 6.34 -1.60 -15.05
CA ILE A 72 5.15 -1.83 -15.87
C ILE A 72 3.99 -2.32 -15.02
N GLU A 73 4.11 -3.49 -14.38
CA GLU A 73 3.01 -4.06 -13.60
C GLU A 73 2.73 -3.27 -12.32
N GLY A 74 3.78 -2.79 -11.67
CA GLY A 74 3.71 -1.96 -10.47
C GLY A 74 3.57 -0.48 -10.74
N LYS A 75 3.31 -0.02 -11.98
CA LYS A 75 3.29 1.41 -12.34
C LYS A 75 2.37 2.26 -11.45
N GLU A 76 1.30 1.66 -10.93
CA GLU A 76 0.27 2.30 -10.10
C GLU A 76 0.67 2.39 -8.63
N LEU A 77 1.70 1.66 -8.20
CA LEU A 77 2.24 1.78 -6.85
C LEU A 77 3.00 3.10 -6.69
N PRO A 78 2.82 3.80 -5.56
CA PRO A 78 3.69 4.92 -5.21
C PRO A 78 5.16 4.49 -5.18
N GLU A 79 6.07 5.40 -5.53
CA GLU A 79 7.52 5.10 -5.57
C GLU A 79 8.02 4.59 -4.21
N SER A 80 7.54 5.16 -3.11
CA SER A 80 7.87 4.71 -1.74
C SER A 80 7.39 3.28 -1.43
N VAL A 81 6.36 2.80 -2.13
CA VAL A 81 5.86 1.42 -2.02
C VAL A 81 6.70 0.49 -2.88
N LYS A 82 7.10 0.92 -4.09
CA LYS A 82 8.03 0.18 -4.95
C LYS A 82 9.40 -0.01 -4.29
N VAL A 83 9.94 1.03 -3.67
CA VAL A 83 11.19 0.96 -2.91
C VAL A 83 11.07 -0.01 -1.73
N ARG A 84 9.96 0.05 -0.97
CA ARG A 84 9.70 -0.92 0.11
C ARG A 84 9.61 -2.36 -0.42
N LEU A 85 8.95 -2.57 -1.57
CA LEU A 85 8.90 -3.87 -2.22
C LEU A 85 10.30 -4.36 -2.58
N LEU A 86 11.11 -3.54 -3.23
CA LEU A 86 12.49 -3.88 -3.61
C LEU A 86 13.33 -4.27 -2.39
N VAL A 87 13.31 -3.44 -1.35
CA VAL A 87 14.04 -3.68 -0.11
C VAL A 87 13.56 -4.95 0.58
N SER A 88 12.26 -5.25 0.54
CA SER A 88 11.69 -6.49 1.10
C SER A 88 12.15 -7.77 0.37
N LYS A 89 12.83 -7.64 -0.76
CA LYS A 89 13.38 -8.75 -1.54
C LYS A 89 14.87 -8.93 -1.38
N LEU A 90 15.54 -8.07 -0.61
CA LEU A 90 16.95 -8.29 -0.28
C LEU A 90 17.05 -9.42 0.74
N GLY A 91 17.98 -10.35 0.51
CA GLY A 91 18.34 -11.34 1.51
C GLY A 91 18.87 -10.68 2.79
N PRO A 92 18.92 -11.41 3.92
CA PRO A 92 19.30 -10.83 5.21
C PRO A 92 20.68 -10.16 5.23
N GLU A 93 21.66 -10.75 4.52
CA GLU A 93 23.02 -10.22 4.45
C GLU A 93 23.11 -8.99 3.55
N GLU A 94 22.36 -8.98 2.46
CA GLU A 94 22.26 -7.85 1.54
C GLU A 94 21.52 -6.68 2.19
N TYR A 95 20.43 -6.95 2.91
CA TYR A 95 19.68 -5.94 3.64
C TYR A 95 20.53 -5.27 4.73
N ALA A 96 21.37 -6.03 5.44
CA ALA A 96 22.25 -5.50 6.49
C ALA A 96 23.33 -4.53 5.98
N GLN A 97 23.55 -4.46 4.66
CA GLN A 97 24.50 -3.53 4.04
C GLN A 97 23.87 -2.17 3.69
N PHE A 98 22.55 -2.00 3.90
CA PHE A 98 21.80 -0.76 3.73
C PHE A 98 21.48 -0.09 5.08
#